data_AF-A0A3M1Z6E1-F1
#
_entry.id   AF-A0A3M1Z6E1-F1
#
_cell.length_a   1.000
_cell.length_b   1.000
_cell.length_c   1.000
_cell.angle_alpha   90.00
_cell.angle_beta   90.00
_cell.angle_gamma   90.00
#
_symmetry.space_group_name_H-M   'P 1'
#
loop_
_entity.id
_entity.type
_entity.pdbx_description
1 polymer ?
#
loop_
_entity_poly.entity_id
_entity_poly.type
_entity_poly.pdbx_seq_one_letter_code
_entity_poly.pdbx_strand_id
1 'polypeptide(L)'
;MKEDLLFGIPNADVYFVMGILIFFILLEVIGGYWHRTQRNFGDWIQEAGGFLLLSLVTKPGIVLAVLYLGHHFFPETQNILAHNSLWLTLPIYLLVDDFLQYWYHRSAHEYDFLWKLHRAHHQAEEMGFFVSYRNAALYYLLMPNIWWVGIFSFLGGAKAVALGLILKQLIVIGSHSTVQWDKALYRYKMLHPLATLVERIFITPAFHYAHHGKTKRDGISDPNGNFGNMFSIWDQLFGTAHFTRQYPTELGLENDPKEHWTAPLLYPLVAANDPKSELSRGFKKTDTTRPEPSVVRLEKGQKYLWCQCGKSKNQPFCDSSHHGSKFKPLLFEAKKTGNVKLCNCKITKAGPFCDNSHVQLKK
;
A
#
# COMPACT_ATOMS: atom_id res chain seq x y z
N MET A 1 23.28 20.52 -29.30
CA MET A 1 22.59 19.28 -28.87
C MET A 1 21.11 19.52 -29.10
N LYS A 2 20.41 18.71 -29.91
CA LYS A 2 18.94 18.77 -29.93
C LYS A 2 18.47 18.33 -28.55
N GLU A 3 17.71 19.16 -27.86
CA GLU A 3 17.08 18.75 -26.60
C GLU A 3 16.27 17.49 -26.87
N ASP A 4 16.54 16.43 -26.10
CA ASP A 4 15.88 15.14 -26.27
C ASP A 4 14.48 15.19 -25.63
N LEU A 5 13.63 16.06 -26.19
CA LEU A 5 12.32 16.40 -25.64
C LEU A 5 11.34 15.23 -25.75
N LEU A 6 10.52 15.06 -24.72
CA LEU A 6 9.38 14.13 -24.76
C LEU A 6 8.35 14.67 -25.77
N PHE A 7 8.05 13.91 -26.82
CA PHE A 7 7.17 14.30 -27.93
C PHE A 7 7.58 15.60 -28.67
N GLY A 8 8.82 16.07 -28.52
CA GLY A 8 9.26 17.34 -29.12
C GLY A 8 8.70 18.59 -28.44
N ILE A 9 8.08 18.45 -27.26
CA ILE A 9 7.45 19.55 -26.53
C ILE A 9 8.31 19.88 -25.29
N PRO A 10 8.74 21.13 -25.11
CA PRO A 10 9.44 21.56 -23.90
C PRO A 10 8.59 21.34 -22.65
N ASN A 11 9.16 20.76 -21.59
CA ASN A 11 8.51 20.52 -20.29
C ASN A 11 7.20 19.71 -20.36
N ALA A 12 7.01 18.89 -21.41
CA ALA A 12 5.79 18.11 -21.59
C ALA A 12 5.45 17.24 -20.38
N ASP A 13 6.46 16.63 -19.77
CA ASP A 13 6.36 15.82 -18.57
C ASP A 13 5.77 16.60 -17.38
N VAL A 14 6.23 17.83 -17.16
CA VAL A 14 5.68 18.72 -16.13
C VAL A 14 4.22 19.04 -16.39
N TYR A 15 3.86 19.37 -17.63
CA TYR A 15 2.48 19.68 -17.99
C TYR A 15 1.55 18.48 -17.84
N PHE A 16 1.99 17.27 -18.21
CA PHE A 16 1.20 16.06 -18.01
C PHE A 16 1.02 15.73 -16.52
N VAL A 17 2.08 15.81 -15.72
CA VAL A 17 1.99 15.56 -14.27
C VAL A 17 1.04 16.57 -13.59
N MET A 18 1.23 17.86 -13.87
CA MET A 18 0.34 18.90 -13.34
C MET A 18 -1.09 18.76 -13.85
N GLY A 19 -1.27 18.40 -15.12
CA GLY A 19 -2.56 18.15 -15.73
C GLY A 19 -3.32 17.01 -15.05
N ILE A 20 -2.64 15.89 -14.74
CA ILE A 20 -3.22 14.76 -14.00
C ILE A 20 -3.67 15.22 -12.61
N LEU A 21 -2.81 15.93 -11.87
CA LEU A 21 -3.15 16.44 -10.53
C LEU A 21 -4.37 17.37 -10.58
N ILE A 22 -4.36 18.36 -11.46
CA ILE A 22 -5.47 19.30 -11.64
C ILE A 22 -6.74 18.56 -12.04
N PHE A 23 -6.66 17.60 -12.95
CA PHE A 23 -7.80 16.81 -13.39
C PHE A 23 -8.48 16.08 -12.22
N PHE A 24 -7.72 15.37 -11.38
CA PHE A 24 -8.29 14.66 -10.23
C PHE A 24 -8.77 15.60 -9.13
N ILE A 25 -8.09 16.74 -8.89
CA ILE A 25 -8.58 17.80 -7.99
C ILE A 25 -9.95 18.29 -8.45
N LEU A 26 -10.09 18.64 -9.73
CA LEU A 26 -11.34 19.13 -10.28
C LEU A 26 -12.44 18.07 -10.20
N LEU A 27 -12.12 16.81 -10.50
CA LEU A 27 -13.08 15.70 -10.35
C LEU A 27 -13.58 15.57 -8.90
N GLU A 28 -12.70 15.66 -7.90
CA GLU A 28 -13.10 15.54 -6.51
C GLU A 28 -13.88 16.77 -5.99
N VAL A 29 -13.51 17.97 -6.43
CA VAL A 29 -14.23 19.21 -6.11
C VAL A 29 -15.61 19.22 -6.74
N ILE A 30 -15.72 18.95 -8.05
CA ILE A 30 -16.99 18.91 -8.79
C ILE A 30 -17.89 17.78 -8.27
N GLY A 31 -17.31 16.63 -7.90
CA GLY A 31 -18.04 15.53 -7.26
C GLY A 31 -18.54 15.85 -5.84
N GLY A 32 -18.17 17.01 -5.28
CA GLY A 32 -18.59 17.44 -3.95
C GLY A 32 -18.00 16.60 -2.82
N TYR A 33 -16.85 15.94 -3.06
CA TYR A 33 -16.18 15.12 -2.06
C TYR A 33 -15.51 15.97 -0.98
N TRP A 34 -15.00 17.14 -1.36
CA TRP A 34 -14.33 18.07 -0.43
C TRP A 34 -15.29 18.68 0.60
N HIS A 35 -16.58 18.81 0.27
CA HIS A 35 -17.60 19.29 1.22
C HIS A 35 -17.96 18.24 2.28
N ARG A 36 -17.61 16.97 2.04
CA ARG A 36 -17.98 15.82 2.89
C ARG A 36 -16.78 15.19 3.61
N THR A 37 -15.57 15.68 3.31
CA THR A 37 -14.31 15.18 3.87
C THR A 37 -14.30 15.28 5.38
N GLN A 38 -13.74 14.27 6.03
CA GLN A 38 -13.48 14.22 7.47
C GLN A 38 -12.01 14.53 7.79
N ARG A 39 -11.18 14.80 6.78
CA ARG A 39 -9.77 15.19 6.95
C ARG A 39 -9.61 16.41 7.85
N ASN A 40 -8.75 16.28 8.85
CA ASN A 40 -8.33 17.40 9.70
C ASN A 40 -7.05 18.05 9.16
N PHE A 41 -6.59 19.11 9.84
CA PHE A 41 -5.37 19.83 9.46
C PHE A 41 -4.11 18.94 9.44
N GLY A 42 -3.99 18.00 10.37
CA GLY A 42 -2.88 17.05 10.41
C GLY A 42 -2.90 16.04 9.26
N ASP A 43 -4.08 15.71 8.73
CA ASP A 43 -4.19 14.88 7.53
C ASP A 43 -3.67 15.63 6.31
N TRP A 44 -4.07 16.90 6.14
CA TRP A 44 -3.57 17.75 5.05
C TRP A 44 -2.06 17.97 5.12
N ILE A 45 -1.46 18.10 6.31
CA ILE A 45 0.00 18.17 6.45
C ILE A 45 0.66 16.89 5.96
N GLN A 46 0.16 15.72 6.36
CA GLN A 46 0.77 14.45 5.95
C GLN A 46 0.63 14.21 4.45
N GLU A 47 -0.51 14.58 3.88
CA GLU A 47 -0.83 14.42 2.47
C GLU A 47 -0.11 15.45 1.58
N ALA A 48 -0.39 16.74 1.74
CA ALA A 48 0.21 17.80 0.92
C ALA A 48 1.67 18.05 1.29
N GLY A 49 2.02 18.02 2.58
CA GLY A 49 3.41 18.12 3.02
C GLY A 49 4.23 16.91 2.60
N GLY A 50 3.67 15.70 2.64
CA GLY A 50 4.29 14.50 2.09
C GLY A 50 4.54 14.60 0.58
N PHE A 51 3.56 15.14 -0.17
CA PHE A 51 3.71 15.40 -1.60
C PHE A 51 4.86 16.39 -1.88
N LEU A 52 4.92 17.51 -1.17
CA LEU A 52 5.98 18.51 -1.34
C LEU A 52 7.35 17.96 -0.94
N LEU A 53 7.43 17.24 0.18
CA LEU A 53 8.67 16.59 0.63
C LEU A 53 9.18 15.58 -0.39
N LEU A 54 8.29 14.75 -0.95
CA LEU A 54 8.67 13.77 -1.95
C LEU A 54 9.13 14.47 -3.24
N SER A 55 8.33 15.42 -3.73
CA SER A 55 8.49 16.02 -5.07
C SER A 55 9.62 17.05 -5.14
N LEU A 56 9.84 17.82 -4.08
CA LEU A 56 10.81 18.92 -4.05
C LEU A 56 12.14 18.55 -3.39
N VAL A 57 12.15 17.56 -2.49
CA VAL A 57 13.34 17.23 -1.69
C VAL A 57 13.81 15.80 -1.97
N THR A 58 12.99 14.81 -1.66
CA THR A 58 13.43 13.40 -1.62
C THR A 58 13.78 12.87 -3.00
N LYS A 59 12.87 13.00 -3.98
CA LYS A 59 13.08 12.50 -5.34
C LYS A 59 14.19 13.27 -6.08
N PRO A 60 14.20 14.62 -6.11
CA PRO A 60 15.32 15.36 -6.70
C PRO A 60 16.66 15.05 -6.02
N GLY A 61 16.67 14.96 -4.68
CA GLY A 61 17.87 14.63 -3.91
C GLY A 61 18.46 13.27 -4.27
N ILE A 62 17.61 12.23 -4.36
CA ILE A 62 18.04 10.88 -4.78
C ILE A 62 18.57 10.91 -6.22
N VAL A 63 17.85 11.53 -7.16
CA VAL A 63 18.28 11.59 -8.56
C VAL A 63 19.62 12.31 -8.69
N LEU A 64 19.79 13.47 -8.04
CA LEU A 64 21.05 14.21 -8.05
C LEU A 64 22.19 13.40 -7.42
N ALA A 65 21.93 12.70 -6.30
CA ALA A 65 22.91 11.83 -5.68
C ALA A 65 23.34 10.68 -6.61
N VAL A 66 22.39 10.02 -7.27
CA VAL A 66 22.69 8.94 -8.22
C VAL A 66 23.46 9.46 -9.43
N LEU A 67 23.09 10.61 -9.99
CA LEU A 67 23.82 11.22 -11.11
C LEU A 67 25.26 11.58 -10.71
N TYR A 68 25.44 12.17 -9.53
CA TYR A 68 26.76 12.52 -9.00
C TYR A 68 27.63 11.28 -8.77
N LEU A 69 27.10 10.28 -8.07
CA LEU A 69 27.82 9.03 -7.79
C LEU A 69 28.10 8.24 -9.09
N GLY A 70 27.13 8.16 -9.99
CA GLY A 70 27.27 7.52 -11.29
C GLY A 70 28.37 8.17 -12.13
N HIS A 71 28.37 9.50 -12.22
CA HIS A 71 29.40 10.22 -12.96
C HIS A 71 30.80 10.05 -12.36
N HIS A 72 30.91 10.03 -11.03
CA HIS A 72 32.20 9.90 -10.36
C HIS A 72 32.77 8.48 -10.38
N PHE A 73 31.94 7.47 -10.17
CA PHE A 73 32.38 6.07 -9.99
C PHE A 73 32.15 5.19 -11.22
N PHE A 74 31.21 5.52 -12.10
CA PHE A 74 30.81 4.70 -13.24
C PHE A 74 30.64 5.49 -14.57
N PRO A 75 31.54 6.43 -14.90
CA PRO A 75 31.37 7.32 -16.07
C PRO A 75 31.21 6.54 -17.39
N GLU A 76 31.86 5.38 -17.51
CA GLU A 76 31.82 4.50 -18.69
C GLU A 76 30.41 3.99 -19.03
N THR A 77 29.51 3.95 -18.03
CA THR A 77 28.14 3.45 -18.18
C THR A 77 27.11 4.55 -18.41
N GLN A 78 27.54 5.82 -18.36
CA GLN A 78 26.65 6.94 -18.58
C GLN A 78 26.12 6.91 -20.02
N ASN A 79 24.80 7.07 -20.19
CA ASN A 79 24.12 7.09 -21.49
C ASN A 79 24.22 5.82 -22.36
N ILE A 80 24.60 4.64 -21.81
CA ILE A 80 24.67 3.39 -22.61
C ILE A 80 23.33 3.00 -23.26
N LEU A 81 22.20 3.47 -22.73
CA LEU A 81 20.87 3.23 -23.26
C LEU A 81 20.38 4.32 -24.23
N ALA A 82 21.13 5.40 -24.45
CA ALA A 82 20.64 6.57 -25.18
C ALA A 82 20.27 6.30 -26.65
N HIS A 83 20.88 5.27 -27.26
CA HIS A 83 20.60 4.88 -28.65
C HIS A 83 19.53 3.79 -28.78
N ASN A 84 19.03 3.26 -27.66
CA ASN A 84 17.98 2.26 -27.67
C ASN A 84 16.62 2.89 -27.94
N SER A 85 15.75 2.13 -28.62
CA SER A 85 14.37 2.57 -28.89
C SER A 85 13.59 2.77 -27.58
N LEU A 86 12.76 3.81 -27.53
CA LEU A 86 11.83 4.05 -26.41
C LEU A 86 10.95 2.82 -26.15
N TRP A 87 10.56 2.10 -27.20
CA TRP A 87 9.73 0.90 -27.10
C TRP A 87 10.43 -0.29 -26.43
N LEU A 88 11.77 -0.28 -26.40
CA LEU A 88 12.57 -1.23 -25.64
C LEU A 88 12.79 -0.74 -24.21
N THR A 89 13.21 0.52 -24.04
CA THR A 89 13.58 1.06 -22.72
C THR A 89 12.37 1.28 -21.81
N LEU A 90 11.20 1.61 -22.34
CA LEU A 90 10.00 1.90 -21.55
C LEU A 90 9.45 0.66 -20.82
N PRO A 91 9.22 -0.51 -21.47
CA PRO A 91 8.80 -1.71 -20.75
C PRO A 91 9.81 -2.15 -19.70
N ILE A 92 11.12 -2.08 -20.00
CA ILE A 92 12.18 -2.41 -19.03
C ILE A 92 12.07 -1.49 -17.80
N TYR A 93 12.00 -0.18 -18.02
CA TYR A 93 11.84 0.79 -16.94
C TYR A 93 10.60 0.50 -16.09
N LEU A 94 9.43 0.38 -16.73
CA LEU A 94 8.15 0.21 -16.04
C LEU A 94 8.06 -1.09 -15.25
N LEU A 95 8.50 -2.21 -15.84
CA LEU A 95 8.43 -3.52 -15.17
C LEU A 95 9.38 -3.59 -13.97
N VAL A 96 10.60 -3.06 -14.09
CA VAL A 96 11.55 -3.03 -12.97
C VAL A 96 11.07 -2.05 -11.90
N ASP A 97 10.64 -0.85 -12.27
CA ASP A 97 10.11 0.16 -11.34
C ASP A 97 8.91 -0.38 -10.54
N ASP A 98 7.95 -1.02 -11.20
CA ASP A 98 6.76 -1.55 -10.53
C ASP A 98 7.07 -2.82 -9.71
N PHE A 99 7.99 -3.67 -10.17
CA PHE A 99 8.45 -4.84 -9.40
C PHE A 99 9.15 -4.43 -8.10
N LEU A 100 10.04 -3.43 -8.16
CA LEU A 100 10.71 -2.87 -6.98
C LEU A 100 9.68 -2.29 -6.00
N GLN A 101 8.66 -1.59 -6.52
CA GLN A 101 7.59 -1.03 -5.71
C GLN A 101 6.72 -2.12 -5.06
N TYR A 102 6.34 -3.16 -5.81
CA TYR A 102 5.56 -4.29 -5.31
C TYR A 102 6.23 -4.94 -4.10
N TRP A 103 7.52 -5.27 -4.22
CA TRP A 103 8.25 -5.92 -3.12
C TRP A 103 8.48 -5.01 -1.93
N TYR A 104 8.75 -3.73 -2.16
CA TYR A 104 8.89 -2.76 -1.08
C TYR A 104 7.57 -2.58 -0.32
N HIS A 105 6.45 -2.46 -1.04
CA HIS A 105 5.12 -2.33 -0.46
C HIS A 105 4.72 -3.59 0.31
N ARG A 106 4.91 -4.77 -0.28
CA ARG A 106 4.68 -6.05 0.41
C ARG A 106 5.54 -6.18 1.67
N SER A 107 6.81 -5.79 1.60
CA SER A 107 7.72 -5.80 2.76
C SER A 107 7.24 -4.84 3.84
N ALA A 108 6.65 -3.70 3.48
CA ALA A 108 6.02 -2.78 4.42
C ALA A 108 4.83 -3.41 5.17
N HIS A 109 4.19 -4.42 4.62
CA HIS A 109 3.14 -5.17 5.31
C HIS A 109 3.65 -6.37 6.11
N GLU A 110 4.83 -6.89 5.76
CA GLU A 110 5.40 -8.12 6.34
C GLU A 110 6.50 -7.88 7.40
N TYR A 111 7.05 -6.67 7.52
CA TYR A 111 8.12 -6.34 8.47
C TYR A 111 7.79 -5.11 9.33
N ASP A 112 7.90 -5.23 10.66
CA ASP A 112 7.46 -4.23 11.64
C ASP A 112 8.06 -2.83 11.42
N PHE A 113 9.35 -2.73 11.07
CA PHE A 113 9.99 -1.43 10.83
C PHE A 113 9.41 -0.71 9.60
N LEU A 114 9.29 -1.41 8.47
CA LEU A 114 8.72 -0.83 7.26
C LEU A 114 7.21 -0.58 7.40
N TRP A 115 6.51 -1.43 8.16
CA TRP A 115 5.11 -1.19 8.53
C TRP A 115 4.95 0.14 9.25
N LYS A 116 5.77 0.45 10.24
CA LYS A 116 5.66 1.75 10.95
C LYS A 116 5.86 2.95 10.03
N LEU A 117 6.68 2.83 9.00
CA LEU A 117 6.88 3.86 7.98
C LEU A 117 5.68 4.00 7.02
N HIS A 118 5.04 2.89 6.69
CA HIS A 118 3.91 2.83 5.77
C HIS A 118 2.55 2.95 6.46
N ARG A 119 2.46 2.71 7.77
CA ARG A 119 1.22 2.70 8.57
C ARG A 119 0.42 3.99 8.41
N ALA A 120 1.11 5.13 8.28
CA ALA A 120 0.49 6.44 8.04
C ALA A 120 -0.46 6.39 6.83
N HIS A 121 -0.12 5.64 5.79
CA HIS A 121 -0.91 5.46 4.58
C HIS A 121 -2.23 4.71 4.87
N HIS A 122 -2.15 3.62 5.64
CA HIS A 122 -3.32 2.85 6.07
C HIS A 122 -4.11 3.49 7.21
N GLN A 123 -3.59 4.56 7.82
CA GLN A 123 -4.30 5.33 8.83
C GLN A 123 -5.41 6.20 8.23
N ALA A 124 -5.36 6.50 6.93
CA ALA A 124 -6.39 7.29 6.26
C ALA A 124 -7.75 6.58 6.31
N GLU A 125 -8.77 7.26 6.83
CA GLU A 125 -10.16 6.78 6.90
C GLU A 125 -10.97 7.13 5.65
N GLU A 126 -10.38 7.91 4.75
CA GLU A 126 -10.94 8.30 3.48
C GLU A 126 -9.88 8.16 2.40
N MET A 127 -10.27 7.63 1.24
CA MET A 127 -9.43 7.68 0.05
C MET A 127 -9.40 9.10 -0.54
N GLY A 128 -8.51 9.32 -1.50
CA GLY A 128 -8.30 10.60 -2.16
C GLY A 128 -6.98 10.59 -2.90
N PHE A 129 -6.86 11.39 -3.97
CA PHE A 129 -5.64 11.38 -4.79
C PHE A 129 -4.37 11.68 -3.99
N PHE A 130 -4.46 12.53 -2.95
CA PHE A 130 -3.33 12.89 -2.10
C PHE A 130 -2.93 11.82 -1.07
N VAL A 131 -3.78 10.81 -0.80
CA VAL A 131 -3.45 9.68 0.09
C VAL A 131 -2.24 8.90 -0.40
N SER A 132 -2.00 8.91 -1.71
CA SER A 132 -0.79 8.37 -2.36
C SER A 132 0.52 8.93 -1.76
N TYR A 133 0.46 10.11 -1.13
CA TYR A 133 1.59 10.82 -0.55
C TYR A 133 1.59 10.83 0.99
N ARG A 134 0.74 10.03 1.62
CA ARG A 134 0.66 9.92 3.09
C ARG A 134 1.54 8.77 3.61
N ASN A 135 2.85 8.97 3.71
CA ASN A 135 3.79 8.03 4.33
C ASN A 135 4.80 8.78 5.21
N ALA A 136 5.54 8.06 6.04
CA ALA A 136 6.71 8.63 6.72
C ALA A 136 7.75 9.14 5.70
N ALA A 137 8.43 10.24 6.03
CA ALA A 137 9.50 10.81 5.20
C ALA A 137 10.58 9.77 4.82
N LEU A 138 11.00 8.97 5.79
CA LEU A 138 11.99 7.91 5.60
C LEU A 138 11.48 6.78 4.69
N TYR A 139 10.16 6.58 4.60
CA TYR A 139 9.59 5.60 3.66
C TYR A 139 10.00 5.94 2.23
N TYR A 140 9.83 7.21 1.82
CA TYR A 140 10.19 7.70 0.48
C TYR A 140 11.69 7.58 0.20
N LEU A 141 12.53 7.89 1.18
CA LEU A 141 13.98 7.80 1.00
C LEU A 141 14.43 6.36 0.71
N LEU A 142 13.77 5.38 1.31
CA LEU A 142 14.09 3.96 1.17
C LEU A 142 13.39 3.27 -0.01
N MET A 143 12.50 3.96 -0.73
CA MET A 143 11.77 3.39 -1.88
C MET A 143 12.73 3.09 -3.04
N PRO A 144 13.02 1.81 -3.35
CA PRO A 144 14.04 1.44 -4.33
C PRO A 144 13.71 1.89 -5.75
N ASN A 145 12.43 2.02 -6.08
CA ASN A 145 11.99 2.46 -7.40
C ASN A 145 12.34 3.94 -7.67
N ILE A 146 12.46 4.79 -6.64
CA ILE A 146 12.94 6.18 -6.79
C ILE A 146 14.45 6.21 -7.09
N TRP A 147 15.22 5.32 -6.49
CA TRP A 147 16.63 5.14 -6.85
C TRP A 147 16.77 4.64 -8.29
N TRP A 148 15.87 3.75 -8.72
CA TRP A 148 15.80 3.31 -10.10
C TRP A 148 15.50 4.44 -11.10
N VAL A 149 14.67 5.43 -10.76
CA VAL A 149 14.50 6.66 -11.56
C VAL A 149 15.86 7.33 -11.84
N GLY A 150 16.69 7.51 -10.80
CA GLY A 150 18.01 8.11 -10.93
C GLY A 150 18.96 7.25 -11.77
N ILE A 151 18.99 5.94 -11.50
CA ILE A 151 19.87 4.98 -12.17
C ILE A 151 19.52 4.91 -13.65
N PHE A 152 18.25 4.70 -13.99
CA PHE A 152 17.82 4.57 -15.38
C PHE A 152 17.99 5.88 -16.16
N SER A 153 17.83 7.04 -15.50
CA SER A 153 18.15 8.34 -16.10
C SER A 153 19.64 8.48 -16.40
N PHE A 154 20.51 8.10 -15.46
CA PHE A 154 21.98 8.12 -15.63
C PHE A 154 22.43 7.26 -16.81
N LEU A 155 21.81 6.09 -16.98
CA LEU A 155 22.08 5.17 -18.09
C LEU A 155 21.56 5.69 -19.45
N GLY A 156 20.92 6.86 -19.52
CA GLY A 156 20.41 7.46 -20.77
C GLY A 156 18.93 7.15 -21.06
N GLY A 157 18.20 6.58 -20.10
CA GLY A 157 16.78 6.22 -20.23
C GLY A 157 15.79 7.34 -19.90
N ALA A 158 16.21 8.61 -19.85
CA ALA A 158 15.42 9.73 -19.34
C ALA A 158 14.02 9.87 -19.96
N LYS A 159 13.87 9.63 -21.27
CA LYS A 159 12.55 9.62 -21.95
C LYS A 159 11.61 8.53 -21.44
N ALA A 160 12.15 7.33 -21.24
CA ALA A 160 11.38 6.21 -20.69
C ALA A 160 10.97 6.49 -19.24
N VAL A 161 11.86 7.09 -18.45
CA VAL A 161 11.56 7.55 -17.09
C VAL A 161 10.43 8.58 -17.11
N ALA A 162 10.54 9.63 -17.93
CA ALA A 162 9.53 10.69 -18.00
C ALA A 162 8.14 10.15 -18.38
N LEU A 163 8.05 9.40 -19.48
CA LEU A 163 6.78 8.79 -19.90
C LEU A 163 6.26 7.76 -18.89
N GLY A 164 7.15 6.93 -18.34
CA GLY A 164 6.77 5.93 -17.36
C GLY A 164 6.26 6.55 -16.05
N LEU A 165 6.83 7.66 -15.60
CA LEU A 165 6.34 8.43 -14.46
C LEU A 165 4.94 9.01 -14.73
N ILE A 166 4.67 9.54 -15.93
CA ILE A 166 3.33 10.03 -16.31
C ILE A 166 2.30 8.89 -16.23
N LEU A 167 2.61 7.75 -16.85
CA LEU A 167 1.72 6.58 -16.88
C LEU A 167 1.48 6.04 -15.47
N LYS A 168 2.53 5.89 -14.67
CA LYS A 168 2.43 5.44 -13.28
C LYS A 168 1.62 6.42 -12.44
N GLN A 169 1.87 7.72 -12.57
CA GLN A 169 1.14 8.76 -11.84
C GLN A 169 -0.36 8.70 -12.10
N LEU A 170 -0.75 8.52 -13.37
CA LEU A 170 -2.16 8.39 -13.77
C LEU A 170 -2.84 7.19 -13.09
N ILE A 171 -2.17 6.02 -13.08
CA ILE A 171 -2.72 4.79 -12.47
C ILE A 171 -2.74 4.87 -10.94
N VAL A 172 -1.67 5.37 -10.32
CA VAL A 172 -1.57 5.47 -8.85
C VAL A 172 -2.57 6.47 -8.31
N ILE A 173 -2.61 7.71 -8.85
CA ILE A 173 -3.66 8.66 -8.44
C ILE A 173 -5.04 8.11 -8.77
N GLY A 174 -5.22 7.52 -9.96
CA GLY A 174 -6.48 6.96 -10.37
C GLY A 174 -7.00 5.89 -9.41
N SER A 175 -6.14 5.01 -8.91
CA SER A 175 -6.51 3.94 -7.97
C SER A 175 -6.75 4.42 -6.54
N HIS A 176 -6.17 5.56 -6.13
CA HIS A 176 -6.39 6.17 -4.82
C HIS A 176 -7.50 7.23 -4.81
N SER A 177 -7.90 7.72 -5.98
CA SER A 177 -8.88 8.78 -6.15
C SER A 177 -10.22 8.44 -5.50
N THR A 178 -10.85 9.44 -4.89
CA THR A 178 -12.21 9.31 -4.35
C THR A 178 -13.24 9.01 -5.44
N VAL A 179 -12.94 9.41 -6.69
CA VAL A 179 -13.70 9.02 -7.87
C VAL A 179 -13.35 7.59 -8.25
N GLN A 180 -14.27 6.71 -7.88
CA GLN A 180 -14.29 5.27 -8.10
C GLN A 180 -14.64 4.92 -9.56
N TRP A 181 -13.79 5.33 -10.49
CA TRP A 181 -14.06 5.29 -11.94
C TRP A 181 -14.33 3.88 -12.48
N ASP A 182 -13.76 2.83 -11.88
CA ASP A 182 -13.98 1.45 -12.30
C ASP A 182 -15.40 0.92 -11.97
N LYS A 183 -16.18 1.62 -11.12
CA LYS A 183 -17.60 1.30 -10.89
C LYS A 183 -18.41 1.28 -12.18
N ALA A 184 -18.11 2.19 -13.10
CA ALA A 184 -18.77 2.22 -14.41
C ALA A 184 -18.49 0.93 -15.19
N LEU A 185 -17.24 0.44 -15.15
CA LEU A 185 -16.83 -0.81 -15.82
C LEU A 185 -17.57 -2.03 -15.26
N TYR A 186 -17.84 -2.06 -13.95
CA TYR A 186 -18.54 -3.18 -13.31
C TYR A 186 -20.07 -3.10 -13.43
N ARG A 187 -20.64 -1.89 -13.48
CA ARG A 187 -22.09 -1.67 -13.55
C ARG A 187 -22.69 -2.16 -14.86
N TYR A 188 -22.01 -1.93 -15.98
CA TYR A 188 -22.54 -2.27 -17.32
C TYR A 188 -21.95 -3.58 -17.81
N LYS A 189 -22.80 -4.61 -17.98
CA LYS A 189 -22.38 -5.96 -18.42
C LYS A 189 -21.54 -5.97 -19.70
N MET A 190 -21.85 -5.09 -20.66
CA MET A 190 -21.10 -4.95 -21.91
C MET A 190 -19.63 -4.57 -21.68
N LEU A 191 -19.31 -3.90 -20.58
CA LEU A 191 -17.95 -3.49 -20.22
C LEU A 191 -17.19 -4.56 -19.43
N HIS A 192 -17.82 -5.68 -19.04
CA HIS A 192 -17.17 -6.72 -18.22
C HIS A 192 -15.90 -7.32 -18.86
N PRO A 193 -15.84 -7.59 -20.18
CA PRO A 193 -14.60 -8.06 -20.81
C PRO A 193 -13.47 -7.03 -20.67
N LEU A 194 -13.77 -5.75 -20.91
CA LEU A 194 -12.82 -4.65 -20.73
C LEU A 194 -12.42 -4.50 -19.27
N ALA A 195 -13.37 -4.57 -18.34
CA ALA A 195 -13.11 -4.52 -16.90
C ALA A 195 -12.13 -5.62 -16.48
N THR A 196 -12.32 -6.83 -17.02
CA THR A 196 -11.45 -7.99 -16.76
C THR A 196 -10.05 -7.76 -17.33
N LEU A 197 -9.93 -7.22 -18.54
CA LEU A 197 -8.62 -6.88 -19.10
C LEU A 197 -7.91 -5.81 -18.25
N VAL A 198 -8.63 -4.75 -17.89
CA VAL A 198 -8.08 -3.62 -17.12
C VAL A 198 -7.63 -4.08 -15.73
N GLU A 199 -8.47 -4.78 -14.96
CA GLU A 199 -8.11 -5.22 -13.60
C GLU A 199 -6.96 -6.23 -13.59
N ARG A 200 -6.78 -7.01 -14.67
CA ARG A 200 -5.72 -8.02 -14.78
C ARG A 200 -4.38 -7.47 -15.22
N ILE A 201 -4.35 -6.22 -15.68
CA ILE A 201 -3.12 -5.54 -16.08
C ILE A 201 -2.82 -4.42 -15.08
N PHE A 202 -3.75 -3.50 -14.88
CA PHE A 202 -3.57 -2.28 -14.11
C PHE A 202 -4.28 -2.34 -12.75
N ILE A 203 -3.75 -1.60 -11.79
CA ILE A 203 -4.39 -1.40 -10.49
C ILE A 203 -5.59 -0.46 -10.65
N THR A 204 -6.77 -0.91 -10.22
CA THR A 204 -8.01 -0.14 -10.24
C THR A 204 -8.40 0.31 -8.82
N PRO A 205 -9.32 1.28 -8.68
CA PRO A 205 -9.87 1.68 -7.39
C PRO A 205 -10.39 0.51 -6.56
N ALA A 206 -11.24 -0.38 -7.09
CA ALA A 206 -11.76 -1.50 -6.29
C ALA A 206 -10.64 -2.43 -5.77
N PHE A 207 -9.61 -2.67 -6.58
CA PHE A 207 -8.46 -3.50 -6.19
C PHE A 207 -7.67 -2.85 -5.05
N HIS A 208 -7.37 -1.56 -5.17
CA HIS A 208 -6.57 -0.84 -4.19
C HIS A 208 -7.36 -0.43 -2.94
N TYR A 209 -8.65 -0.12 -3.07
CA TYR A 209 -9.53 0.09 -1.91
C TYR A 209 -9.60 -1.17 -1.06
N ALA A 210 -9.74 -2.37 -1.65
CA ALA A 210 -9.70 -3.62 -0.91
C ALA A 210 -8.42 -3.75 -0.05
N HIS A 211 -7.27 -3.25 -0.54
CA HIS A 211 -6.04 -3.18 0.22
C HIS A 211 -6.12 -2.20 1.43
N HIS A 212 -6.77 -1.05 1.26
CA HIS A 212 -6.95 -0.06 2.32
C HIS A 212 -8.07 -0.36 3.33
N GLY A 213 -8.88 -1.39 3.07
CA GLY A 213 -10.02 -1.75 3.90
C GLY A 213 -9.62 -2.06 5.34
N LYS A 214 -10.44 -1.70 6.32
CA LYS A 214 -10.04 -1.76 7.74
C LYS A 214 -9.71 -3.18 8.22
N THR A 215 -10.54 -4.16 7.87
CA THR A 215 -10.35 -5.57 8.25
C THR A 215 -10.98 -6.51 7.24
N LYS A 216 -10.49 -7.76 7.17
CA LYS A 216 -11.08 -8.84 6.36
C LYS A 216 -12.52 -9.24 6.72
N ARG A 217 -13.15 -8.65 7.74
CA ARG A 217 -14.48 -9.08 8.23
C ARG A 217 -15.59 -8.86 7.19
N ASP A 218 -15.48 -7.82 6.37
CA ASP A 218 -16.45 -7.52 5.32
C ASP A 218 -16.40 -8.53 4.15
N GLY A 219 -15.31 -9.30 4.02
CA GLY A 219 -15.08 -10.23 2.91
C GLY A 219 -14.72 -9.55 1.60
N ILE A 220 -14.39 -8.26 1.63
CA ILE A 220 -13.95 -7.45 0.48
C ILE A 220 -12.51 -6.98 0.72
N SER A 221 -12.21 -6.57 1.96
CA SER A 221 -10.93 -6.02 2.35
C SER A 221 -9.87 -7.11 2.51
N ASP A 222 -8.65 -6.85 2.02
CA ASP A 222 -7.44 -7.63 2.32
C ASP A 222 -6.23 -6.69 2.49
N PRO A 223 -6.00 -6.17 3.72
CA PRO A 223 -4.87 -5.29 4.00
C PRO A 223 -3.50 -5.93 3.89
N ASN A 224 -3.45 -7.26 3.75
CA ASN A 224 -2.23 -8.02 3.59
C ASN A 224 -2.20 -8.68 2.21
N GLY A 225 -2.89 -8.13 1.21
CA GLY A 225 -2.86 -8.52 -0.20
C GLY A 225 -2.91 -7.28 -1.10
N ASN A 226 -3.00 -7.46 -2.43
CA ASN A 226 -3.14 -6.36 -3.39
C ASN A 226 -2.04 -5.28 -3.28
N PHE A 227 -0.77 -5.68 -3.32
CA PHE A 227 0.39 -4.80 -3.10
C PHE A 227 0.86 -4.05 -4.36
N GLY A 228 0.40 -4.43 -5.55
CA GLY A 228 0.75 -3.81 -6.81
C GLY A 228 0.41 -2.33 -6.82
N ASN A 229 1.24 -1.55 -7.53
CA ASN A 229 1.13 -0.09 -7.55
C ASN A 229 0.62 0.41 -8.91
N MET A 230 1.26 -0.03 -10.00
CA MET A 230 0.78 0.20 -11.37
C MET A 230 0.17 -1.06 -11.97
N PHE A 231 0.83 -2.22 -11.83
CA PHE A 231 0.35 -3.47 -12.41
C PHE A 231 -0.12 -4.49 -11.37
N SER A 232 -1.24 -5.17 -11.64
CA SER A 232 -1.75 -6.27 -10.81
C SER A 232 -1.10 -7.62 -11.14
N ILE A 233 -0.22 -7.67 -12.16
CA ILE A 233 0.45 -8.89 -12.62
C ILE A 233 1.31 -9.53 -11.52
N TRP A 234 1.95 -8.71 -10.67
CA TRP A 234 2.80 -9.20 -9.59
C TRP A 234 1.97 -9.87 -8.50
N ASP A 235 0.84 -9.28 -8.13
CA ASP A 235 -0.07 -9.89 -7.19
C ASP A 235 -0.63 -11.23 -7.70
N GLN A 236 -0.86 -11.34 -9.00
CA GLN A 236 -1.30 -12.58 -9.62
C GLN A 236 -0.19 -13.64 -9.59
N LEU A 237 1.04 -13.26 -9.97
CA LEU A 237 2.19 -14.17 -9.95
C LEU A 237 2.50 -14.70 -8.55
N PHE A 238 2.43 -13.83 -7.54
CA PHE A 238 2.84 -14.16 -6.17
C PHE A 238 1.68 -14.51 -5.24
N GLY A 239 0.47 -14.70 -5.78
CA GLY A 239 -0.69 -15.19 -5.04
C GLY A 239 -1.22 -14.21 -3.98
N THR A 240 -1.07 -12.90 -4.21
CA THR A 240 -1.57 -11.84 -3.33
C THR A 240 -2.77 -11.08 -3.89
N ALA A 241 -3.23 -11.42 -5.10
CA ALA A 241 -4.36 -10.75 -5.75
C ALA A 241 -5.72 -11.16 -5.20
N HIS A 242 -6.57 -10.17 -4.95
CA HIS A 242 -7.95 -10.30 -4.52
C HIS A 242 -8.84 -9.34 -5.33
N PHE A 243 -9.44 -9.85 -6.40
CA PHE A 243 -10.32 -9.10 -7.30
C PHE A 243 -11.77 -9.21 -6.84
N THR A 244 -12.27 -8.18 -6.15
CA THR A 244 -13.64 -8.19 -5.59
C THR A 244 -14.67 -7.50 -6.47
N ARG A 245 -14.23 -6.52 -7.28
CA ARG A 245 -15.09 -5.54 -7.96
C ARG A 245 -16.06 -4.83 -7.02
N GLN A 246 -15.72 -4.80 -5.73
CA GLN A 246 -16.49 -4.23 -4.64
C GLN A 246 -15.57 -3.32 -3.81
N TYR A 247 -16.18 -2.57 -2.90
CA TYR A 247 -15.50 -1.58 -2.08
C TYR A 247 -15.67 -1.90 -0.61
N PRO A 248 -14.62 -1.72 0.23
CA PRO A 248 -14.72 -1.88 1.66
C PRO A 248 -15.83 -1.06 2.28
N THR A 249 -16.39 -1.55 3.37
CA THR A 249 -17.36 -0.80 4.18
C THR A 249 -16.68 0.27 5.04
N GLU A 250 -15.45 0.02 5.47
CA GLU A 250 -14.66 0.90 6.32
C GLU A 250 -13.20 0.91 5.89
N LEU A 251 -12.55 2.05 6.05
CA LEU A 251 -11.12 2.26 5.81
C LEU A 251 -10.43 2.68 7.12
N GLY A 252 -9.11 2.77 7.11
CA GLY A 252 -8.32 3.14 8.27
C GLY A 252 -7.85 1.92 9.08
N LEU A 253 -7.30 2.19 10.27
CA LEU A 253 -6.79 1.14 11.16
C LEU A 253 -7.86 0.71 12.17
N GLU A 254 -7.89 -0.58 12.52
CA GLU A 254 -8.78 -1.10 13.57
C GLU A 254 -8.42 -0.54 14.97
N ASN A 255 -7.11 -0.42 15.25
CA ASN A 255 -6.56 0.13 16.48
C ASN A 255 -5.78 1.43 16.19
N ASP A 256 -6.50 2.52 15.95
CA ASP A 256 -5.92 3.84 15.71
C ASP A 256 -5.93 4.70 16.99
N PRO A 257 -4.78 4.98 17.62
CA PRO A 257 -4.72 5.87 18.78
C PRO A 257 -4.77 7.35 18.38
N LYS A 258 -4.88 7.70 17.09
CA LYS A 258 -5.01 9.07 16.57
C LYS A 258 -3.83 9.95 16.99
N GLU A 259 -2.62 9.52 16.66
CA GLU A 259 -1.41 10.26 17.02
C GLU A 259 -1.32 11.63 16.33
N HIS A 260 -0.62 12.58 16.94
CA HIS A 260 -0.28 13.84 16.29
C HIS A 260 0.56 13.57 15.03
N TRP A 261 0.25 14.26 13.93
CA TRP A 261 0.79 14.03 12.57
C TRP A 261 2.32 13.98 12.48
N THR A 262 3.04 14.62 13.41
CA THR A 262 4.50 14.61 13.47
C THR A 262 5.08 13.21 13.65
N ALA A 263 4.44 12.35 14.45
CA ALA A 263 4.92 11.00 14.71
C ALA A 263 4.88 10.11 13.44
N PRO A 264 3.73 9.95 12.74
CA PRO A 264 3.69 9.17 11.50
C PRO A 264 4.55 9.77 10.38
N LEU A 265 4.65 11.11 10.27
CA LEU A 265 5.44 11.74 9.20
C LEU A 265 6.95 11.63 9.43
N LEU A 266 7.42 11.75 10.68
CA LEU A 266 8.85 11.84 11.00
C LEU A 266 9.39 10.60 11.73
N TYR A 267 8.65 9.49 11.76
CA TYR A 267 9.15 8.23 12.32
C TYR A 267 10.44 7.79 11.62
N PRO A 268 11.50 7.35 12.34
CA PRO A 268 11.57 7.11 13.79
C PRO A 268 12.13 8.28 14.62
N LEU A 269 12.35 9.45 14.02
CA LEU A 269 12.95 10.61 14.71
C LEU A 269 12.01 11.20 15.76
N VAL A 270 10.70 11.22 15.45
CA VAL A 270 9.64 11.64 16.37
C VAL A 270 8.81 10.42 16.75
N ALA A 271 8.72 10.15 18.05
CA ALA A 271 7.89 9.08 18.59
C ALA A 271 6.51 9.62 18.99
N ALA A 272 5.50 8.75 18.99
CA ALA A 272 4.19 9.08 19.53
C ALA A 272 4.23 9.15 21.07
N ASN A 273 3.44 10.08 21.63
CA ASN A 273 3.31 10.24 23.08
C ASN A 273 2.40 9.17 23.70
N ASP A 274 1.42 8.65 22.96
CA ASP A 274 0.53 7.60 23.46
C ASP A 274 1.28 6.26 23.53
N PRO A 275 1.45 5.65 24.73
CA PRO A 275 2.13 4.36 24.88
C PRO A 275 1.41 3.19 24.17
N LYS A 276 0.14 3.36 23.76
CA LYS A 276 -0.59 2.37 22.97
C LYS A 276 -0.23 2.41 21.48
N SER A 277 0.39 3.49 21.01
CA SER A 277 0.82 3.64 19.62
C SER A 277 2.01 2.75 19.29
N GLU A 278 1.98 2.13 18.10
CA GLU A 278 3.12 1.37 17.57
C GLU A 278 4.35 2.25 17.29
N LEU A 279 4.15 3.58 17.21
CA LEU A 279 5.20 4.58 16.99
C LEU A 279 5.77 5.14 18.31
N SER A 280 5.27 4.69 19.46
CA SER A 280 5.83 5.09 20.76
C SER A 280 7.19 4.45 21.02
N ARG A 281 8.03 5.14 21.81
CA ARG A 281 9.38 4.64 22.13
C ARG A 281 9.29 3.32 22.88
N GLY A 282 10.02 2.31 22.38
CA GLY A 282 10.09 1.00 23.02
C GLY A 282 8.85 0.12 22.84
N PHE A 283 7.87 0.53 22.02
CA PHE A 283 6.69 -0.29 21.74
C PHE A 283 7.09 -1.66 21.18
N LYS A 284 6.53 -2.72 21.77
CA LYS A 284 6.68 -4.10 21.31
C LYS A 284 5.34 -4.83 21.38
N LYS A 285 5.03 -5.57 20.32
CA LYS A 285 3.89 -6.48 20.27
C LYS A 285 4.16 -7.66 21.22
N THR A 286 3.33 -7.81 22.24
CA THR A 286 3.48 -8.86 23.26
C THR A 286 2.89 -10.18 22.77
N ASP A 287 3.50 -11.29 23.15
CA ASP A 287 2.86 -12.60 23.01
C ASP A 287 1.68 -12.71 23.97
N THR A 288 0.50 -13.01 23.45
CA THR A 288 -0.73 -13.15 24.24
C THR A 288 -1.29 -14.58 24.17
N THR A 289 -0.53 -15.51 23.58
CA THR A 289 -0.93 -16.90 23.48
C THR A 289 -0.99 -17.56 24.85
N ARG A 290 -1.83 -18.59 24.97
CA ARG A 290 -1.91 -19.44 26.16
C ARG A 290 -1.90 -20.91 25.77
N PRO A 291 -1.28 -21.81 26.56
CA PRO A 291 -1.30 -23.25 26.34
C PRO A 291 -2.63 -23.89 26.78
N GLU A 292 -3.74 -23.27 26.40
CA GLU A 292 -5.11 -23.69 26.69
C GLU A 292 -6.05 -23.12 25.60
N PRO A 293 -7.16 -23.81 25.27
CA PRO A 293 -8.12 -23.29 24.31
C PRO A 293 -8.92 -22.12 24.89
N SER A 294 -9.31 -21.18 24.03
CA SER A 294 -10.33 -20.19 24.37
C SER A 294 -11.71 -20.79 24.10
N VAL A 295 -12.54 -20.89 25.15
CA VAL A 295 -13.95 -21.28 24.99
C VAL A 295 -14.74 -20.02 24.63
N VAL A 296 -15.32 -19.99 23.44
CA VAL A 296 -16.11 -18.86 22.95
C VAL A 296 -17.45 -19.34 22.42
N ARG A 297 -18.47 -18.50 22.56
CA ARG A 297 -19.77 -18.73 21.93
C ARG A 297 -19.75 -18.15 20.51
N LEU A 298 -20.03 -18.98 19.53
CA LEU A 298 -20.22 -18.55 18.14
C LEU A 298 -21.72 -18.52 17.81
N GLU A 299 -22.09 -17.63 16.88
CA GLU A 299 -23.44 -17.51 16.35
C GLU A 299 -23.48 -17.93 14.88
N LYS A 300 -24.42 -18.81 14.50
CA LYS A 300 -24.54 -19.34 13.14
C LYS A 300 -24.63 -18.21 12.11
N GLY A 301 -23.85 -18.32 11.03
CA GLY A 301 -23.80 -17.35 9.94
C GLY A 301 -22.92 -16.13 10.20
N GLN A 302 -22.46 -15.91 11.43
CA GLN A 302 -21.52 -14.83 11.73
C GLN A 302 -20.11 -15.18 11.26
N LYS A 303 -19.42 -14.18 10.70
CA LYS A 303 -18.02 -14.25 10.29
C LYS A 303 -17.11 -13.82 11.43
N TYR A 304 -16.04 -14.57 11.65
CA TYR A 304 -15.04 -14.30 12.66
C TYR A 304 -13.65 -14.30 12.03
N LEU A 305 -12.76 -13.45 12.55
CA LEU A 305 -11.34 -13.47 12.22
C LEU A 305 -10.57 -14.09 13.36
N TRP A 306 -10.01 -15.28 13.14
CA TRP A 306 -9.13 -15.93 14.11
C TRP A 306 -7.70 -15.40 14.02
N CYS A 307 -7.12 -15.06 15.16
CA CYS A 307 -5.74 -14.57 15.25
C CYS A 307 -4.76 -15.72 15.01
N GLN A 308 -3.91 -15.61 13.97
CA GLN A 308 -2.83 -16.55 13.69
C GLN A 308 -1.48 -16.10 14.27
N CYS A 309 -1.26 -14.81 14.49
CA CYS A 309 0.04 -14.26 14.89
C CYS A 309 0.37 -14.43 16.39
N GLY A 310 -0.63 -14.70 17.23
CA GLY A 310 -0.44 -14.80 18.68
C GLY A 310 -0.24 -13.47 19.42
N LYS A 311 -0.34 -12.32 18.73
CA LYS A 311 -0.12 -10.99 19.32
C LYS A 311 -1.39 -10.21 19.64
N SER A 312 -2.56 -10.77 19.34
CA SER A 312 -3.83 -10.07 19.56
C SER A 312 -4.16 -9.93 21.04
N LYS A 313 -4.59 -8.75 21.48
CA LYS A 313 -5.08 -8.54 22.85
C LYS A 313 -6.50 -9.10 23.04
N ASN A 314 -7.20 -9.43 21.96
CA ASN A 314 -8.57 -9.96 21.95
C ASN A 314 -8.62 -11.46 21.60
N GLN A 315 -7.70 -12.27 22.13
CA GLN A 315 -7.66 -13.72 21.86
C GLN A 315 -9.01 -14.39 22.14
N PRO A 316 -9.47 -15.32 21.27
CA PRO A 316 -8.74 -15.94 20.16
C PRO A 316 -8.88 -15.17 18.82
N PHE A 317 -9.58 -14.04 18.81
CA PHE A 317 -9.89 -13.29 17.61
C PHE A 317 -8.80 -12.29 17.25
N CYS A 318 -8.78 -11.86 15.99
CA CYS A 318 -7.86 -10.86 15.47
C CYS A 318 -8.32 -9.44 15.82
N ASP A 319 -7.36 -8.61 16.22
CA ASP A 319 -7.48 -7.16 16.44
C ASP A 319 -6.45 -6.38 15.59
N SER A 320 -6.01 -6.97 14.47
CA SER A 320 -5.05 -6.37 13.55
C SER A 320 -3.62 -6.15 14.10
N SER A 321 -3.29 -6.67 15.29
CA SER A 321 -1.92 -6.66 15.82
C SER A 321 -0.89 -7.42 14.97
N HIS A 322 -1.31 -8.11 13.90
CA HIS A 322 -0.43 -8.84 12.98
C HIS A 322 0.24 -7.97 11.93
N HIS A 323 -0.17 -6.72 11.71
CA HIS A 323 0.49 -5.87 10.71
C HIS A 323 1.99 -5.73 10.97
N GLY A 324 2.80 -5.67 9.91
CA GLY A 324 4.26 -5.76 10.03
C GLY A 324 4.75 -7.17 10.35
N SER A 325 3.96 -8.20 9.98
CA SER A 325 4.35 -9.60 10.04
C SER A 325 3.78 -10.37 8.85
N LYS A 326 4.30 -11.57 8.59
CA LYS A 326 3.80 -12.46 7.53
C LYS A 326 2.47 -13.14 7.84
N PHE A 327 1.97 -12.98 9.07
CA PHE A 327 0.72 -13.61 9.49
C PHE A 327 -0.48 -12.84 8.94
N LYS A 328 -1.47 -13.58 8.44
CA LYS A 328 -2.79 -13.06 8.09
C LYS A 328 -3.83 -13.69 9.02
N PRO A 329 -4.90 -13.01 9.43
CA PRO A 329 -5.97 -13.68 10.18
C PRO A 329 -6.74 -14.66 9.29
N LEU A 330 -7.30 -15.70 9.90
CA LEU A 330 -8.18 -16.66 9.21
C LEU A 330 -9.63 -16.20 9.34
N LEU A 331 -10.26 -15.85 8.21
CA LEU A 331 -11.69 -15.60 8.13
C LEU A 331 -12.45 -16.93 8.07
N PHE A 332 -13.41 -17.11 8.97
CA PHE A 332 -14.31 -18.26 8.94
C PHE A 332 -15.73 -17.87 9.34
N GLU A 333 -16.70 -18.63 8.86
CA GLU A 333 -18.12 -18.45 9.18
C GLU A 333 -18.60 -19.59 10.08
N ALA A 334 -19.26 -19.26 11.19
CA ALA A 334 -19.76 -20.26 12.12
C ALA A 334 -20.96 -21.01 11.52
N LYS A 335 -20.87 -22.35 11.46
CA LYS A 335 -21.93 -23.19 10.88
C LYS A 335 -23.05 -23.57 11.87
N LYS A 336 -22.80 -23.43 13.17
CA LYS A 336 -23.75 -23.71 14.26
C LYS A 336 -23.56 -22.70 15.39
N THR A 337 -24.64 -22.36 16.08
CA THR A 337 -24.58 -21.58 17.31
C THR A 337 -24.18 -22.47 18.48
N GLY A 338 -23.23 -22.04 19.30
CA GLY A 338 -22.83 -22.76 20.50
C GLY A 338 -21.43 -22.45 20.99
N ASN A 339 -21.07 -23.05 22.12
CA ASN A 339 -19.73 -22.92 22.70
C ASN A 339 -18.76 -23.85 21.95
N VAL A 340 -17.64 -23.30 21.50
CA VAL A 340 -16.56 -24.04 20.84
C VAL A 340 -15.23 -23.71 21.49
N LYS A 341 -14.26 -24.60 21.30
CA LYS A 341 -12.87 -24.40 21.72
C LYS A 341 -12.04 -23.94 20.51
N LEU A 342 -11.64 -22.68 20.51
CA LEU A 342 -10.70 -22.15 19.52
C LEU A 342 -9.26 -22.20 20.04
N CYS A 343 -8.31 -22.35 19.13
CA CYS A 343 -6.90 -22.44 19.45
C CYS A 343 -6.35 -21.06 19.89
N ASN A 344 -5.72 -21.02 21.07
CA ASN A 344 -5.00 -19.85 21.57
C ASN A 344 -3.48 -20.00 21.42
N CYS A 345 -2.94 -21.22 21.55
CA CYS A 345 -1.50 -21.50 21.42
C CYS A 345 -0.92 -21.35 20.00
N LYS A 346 -1.76 -21.26 18.97
CA LYS A 346 -1.43 -21.09 17.53
C LYS A 346 -0.66 -22.24 16.87
N ILE A 347 -0.51 -23.37 17.55
CA ILE A 347 0.15 -24.57 16.99
C ILE A 347 -0.83 -25.65 16.51
N THR A 348 -2.13 -25.35 16.43
CA THR A 348 -3.14 -26.27 15.85
C THR A 348 -2.85 -26.55 14.38
N LYS A 349 -3.09 -27.78 13.92
CA LYS A 349 -2.99 -28.16 12.50
C LYS A 349 -4.30 -27.93 11.74
N ALA A 350 -5.40 -27.76 12.46
CA ALA A 350 -6.76 -27.60 11.92
C ALA A 350 -7.41 -26.31 12.44
N GLY A 351 -6.68 -25.19 12.37
CA GLY A 351 -7.18 -23.88 12.76
C GLY A 351 -8.54 -23.57 12.12
N PRO A 352 -9.45 -22.85 12.82
CA PRO A 352 -9.23 -22.12 14.07
C PRO A 352 -9.44 -22.97 15.34
N PHE A 353 -9.86 -24.23 15.21
CA PHE A 353 -10.28 -25.06 16.34
C PHE A 353 -9.09 -25.64 17.12
N CYS A 354 -9.31 -25.90 18.40
CA CYS A 354 -8.32 -26.57 19.25
C CYS A 354 -8.30 -28.08 18.97
N ASP A 355 -7.11 -28.61 18.67
CA ASP A 355 -6.83 -30.03 18.43
C ASP A 355 -5.98 -30.68 19.55
N ASN A 356 -5.84 -29.98 20.69
CA ASN A 356 -5.00 -30.35 21.83
C ASN A 356 -3.49 -30.39 21.56
N SER A 357 -2.99 -29.83 20.45
CA SER A 357 -1.54 -29.76 20.18
C SER A 357 -0.74 -29.08 21.31
N HIS A 358 -1.36 -28.17 22.07
CA HIS A 358 -0.75 -27.49 23.23
C HIS A 358 -0.40 -28.43 24.40
N VAL A 359 -0.94 -29.64 24.45
CA VAL A 359 -0.59 -30.61 25.51
C VAL A 359 0.89 -30.98 25.44
N GLN A 360 1.49 -30.95 24.25
CA GLN A 360 2.92 -31.20 24.05
C GLN A 360 3.82 -30.07 24.55
N LEU A 361 3.28 -28.85 24.73
CA LEU A 361 4.02 -27.69 25.26
C LEU A 361 4.10 -27.67 26.79
N LYS A 362 3.30 -28.50 27.48
CA LYS A 362 3.27 -28.59 28.95
C LYS A 362 4.21 -29.66 29.52
N LYS A 363 4.92 -30.38 28.65
CA LYS A 363 6.05 -31.24 29.01
C LYS A 363 7.32 -30.42 28.82
#